data_AF-A0A3N0A544-F1
#
_entry.id   AF-A0A3N0A544-F1
#
_cell.length_a   1.000
_cell.length_b   1.000
_cell.length_c   1.000
_cell.angle_alpha   90.00
_cell.angle_beta   90.00
_cell.angle_gamma   90.00
#
_symmetry.space_group_name_H-M   'P 1'
#
loop_
_entity.id
_entity.type
_entity.pdbx_description
1 polymer ?
#
loop_
_entity_poly.entity_id
_entity_poly.type
_entity_poly.pdbx_seq_one_letter_code
_entity_poly.pdbx_strand_id
1 'polypeptide(L)'
;TNLDDLFEKDLGSAETVEERKIEEDKWVFVEGCKHPKSVTLLLRGGSQRVVDEVERSVHDALMVVRDVILKPEIVAGGGAPETFAATKLRGWAKSLEGREQLAAEKFADALETIPLTLAENAGMDPIDTLTLLRSKQQKGEKWTGIDVMKGKISNMKSSDIVEPLVVKLQIVSASTEAACMILRIDDVIATQKSAGGPPGGGEEGGMPPGMGGMGGMPGMGGMPGMM
;
A
#
# COMPACT_ATOMS: atom_id res chain seq x y z
N THR A 1 -31.34 23.33 -4.37
CA THR A 1 -31.59 23.52 -5.81
C THR A 1 -33.04 23.25 -6.05
N ASN A 2 -33.80 24.23 -6.54
CA ASN A 2 -35.22 24.08 -6.88
C ASN A 2 -35.35 23.64 -8.36
N LEU A 3 -36.43 22.95 -8.72
CA LEU A 3 -36.72 22.55 -10.10
C LEU A 3 -36.88 23.77 -11.02
N ASP A 4 -37.35 24.89 -10.47
CA ASP A 4 -37.52 26.15 -11.20
C ASP A 4 -36.19 26.81 -11.59
N ASP A 5 -35.06 26.36 -11.02
CA ASP A 5 -33.71 26.89 -11.29
C ASP A 5 -32.93 26.06 -12.35
N LEU A 6 -33.59 25.13 -13.05
CA LEU A 6 -32.96 24.27 -14.06
C LEU A 6 -33.00 24.90 -15.45
N PHE A 7 -31.84 25.13 -16.07
CA PHE A 7 -31.72 25.71 -17.41
C PHE A 7 -31.10 24.70 -18.40
N GLU A 8 -31.25 24.93 -19.71
CA GLU A 8 -30.69 24.06 -20.76
C GLU A 8 -29.17 23.86 -20.64
N LYS A 9 -28.46 24.89 -20.15
CA LYS A 9 -27.00 24.84 -19.91
C LYS A 9 -26.60 23.85 -18.81
N ASP A 10 -27.53 23.47 -17.94
CA ASP A 10 -27.31 22.55 -16.83
C ASP A 10 -27.53 21.08 -17.26
N LEU A 11 -28.03 20.86 -18.48
CA LEU A 11 -28.30 19.53 -19.04
C LEU A 11 -27.08 18.99 -19.80
N GLY A 12 -26.71 17.73 -19.50
CA GLY A 12 -25.69 17.00 -20.24
C GLY A 12 -26.21 16.34 -21.52
N SER A 13 -25.30 15.82 -22.34
CA SER A 13 -25.64 15.02 -23.53
C SER A 13 -24.90 13.68 -23.54
N ALA A 14 -25.61 12.63 -23.92
CA ALA A 14 -25.10 11.27 -24.09
C ALA A 14 -25.69 10.67 -25.36
N GLU A 15 -24.99 9.72 -25.96
CA GLU A 15 -25.45 9.03 -27.16
C GLU A 15 -26.53 7.99 -26.82
N THR A 16 -26.33 7.27 -25.72
CA THR A 16 -27.24 6.23 -25.26
C THR A 16 -27.53 6.41 -23.77
N VAL A 17 -28.82 6.39 -23.43
CA VAL A 17 -29.30 6.33 -22.06
C VAL A 17 -30.34 5.22 -21.98
N GLU A 18 -29.98 4.09 -21.40
CA GLU A 18 -30.88 2.93 -21.33
C GLU A 18 -30.77 2.17 -20.01
N GLU A 19 -31.89 1.57 -19.59
CA GLU A 19 -31.92 0.62 -18.49
C GLU A 19 -31.58 -0.77 -19.02
N ARG A 20 -30.48 -1.36 -18.55
CA ARG A 20 -30.14 -2.76 -18.82
C ARG A 20 -30.32 -3.56 -17.53
N LYS A 21 -30.92 -4.74 -17.64
CA LYS A 21 -30.95 -5.70 -16.54
C LYS A 21 -29.64 -6.47 -16.50
N ILE A 22 -28.90 -6.34 -15.41
CA ILE A 22 -27.67 -7.10 -15.14
C ILE A 22 -27.99 -8.00 -13.94
N GLU A 23 -28.00 -9.31 -14.19
CA GLU A 23 -28.44 -10.31 -13.21
C GLU A 23 -29.87 -10.08 -12.73
N GLU A 24 -30.07 -9.80 -11.44
CA GLU A 24 -31.38 -9.54 -10.86
C GLU A 24 -31.73 -8.04 -10.85
N ASP A 25 -30.73 -7.17 -10.97
CA ASP A 25 -30.86 -5.73 -10.82
C ASP A 25 -30.99 -4.98 -12.14
N LYS A 26 -31.64 -3.82 -12.08
CA LYS A 26 -31.78 -2.89 -13.19
C LYS A 26 -30.79 -1.75 -13.02
N TRP A 27 -29.94 -1.56 -14.01
CA TRP A 27 -28.88 -0.55 -14.03
C TRP A 27 -29.12 0.42 -15.16
N VAL A 28 -28.89 1.72 -14.93
CA VAL A 28 -28.97 2.76 -15.96
C VAL A 28 -27.59 3.00 -16.53
N PHE A 29 -27.44 2.80 -17.84
CA PHE A 29 -26.21 3.04 -18.58
C PHE A 29 -26.34 4.37 -19.33
N VAL A 30 -25.38 5.26 -19.08
CA VAL A 30 -25.24 6.55 -19.79
C VAL A 30 -23.92 6.49 -20.54
N GLU A 31 -23.98 6.28 -21.86
CA GLU A 31 -22.84 5.97 -22.71
C GLU A 31 -22.71 6.97 -23.87
N GLY A 32 -21.50 7.12 -24.42
CA GLY A 32 -21.22 8.04 -25.54
C GLY A 32 -21.31 9.52 -25.17
N CYS A 33 -20.98 9.89 -23.93
CA CYS A 33 -20.90 11.29 -23.51
C CYS A 33 -19.81 12.05 -24.28
N LYS A 34 -20.07 13.31 -24.65
CA LYS A 34 -19.07 14.18 -25.28
C LYS A 34 -18.02 14.63 -24.26
N HIS A 35 -16.75 14.36 -24.51
CA HIS A 35 -15.62 14.73 -23.63
C HIS A 35 -15.83 14.33 -22.15
N PRO A 36 -16.00 13.04 -21.85
CA PRO A 36 -16.28 12.61 -20.49
C PRO A 36 -15.06 12.87 -19.60
N LYS A 37 -15.23 13.70 -18.56
CA LYS A 37 -14.22 13.91 -17.50
C LYS A 37 -14.24 12.82 -16.43
N SER A 38 -15.26 11.97 -16.45
CA SER A 38 -15.43 10.80 -15.59
C SER A 38 -16.01 9.68 -16.43
N VAL A 39 -15.47 8.48 -16.26
CA VAL A 39 -15.90 7.25 -16.92
C VAL A 39 -16.05 6.16 -15.87
N THR A 40 -16.95 5.21 -16.10
CA THR A 40 -17.22 4.09 -15.20
C THR A 40 -16.88 2.79 -15.91
N LEU A 41 -16.13 1.93 -15.23
CA LEU A 41 -15.85 0.57 -15.68
C LEU A 41 -16.72 -0.40 -14.88
N LEU A 42 -17.60 -1.14 -15.54
CA LEU A 42 -18.38 -2.20 -14.91
C LEU A 42 -17.57 -3.50 -14.89
N LEU A 43 -17.14 -3.92 -13.70
CA LEU A 43 -16.41 -5.17 -13.49
C LEU A 43 -17.39 -6.28 -13.09
N ARG A 44 -17.22 -7.47 -13.66
CA ARG A 44 -18.05 -8.65 -13.36
C ARG A 44 -17.15 -9.85 -13.11
N GLY A 45 -17.51 -10.67 -12.13
CA GLY A 45 -16.75 -11.86 -11.75
C GLY A 45 -17.65 -12.89 -11.09
N GLY A 46 -17.24 -14.16 -11.12
CA GLY A 46 -18.04 -15.27 -10.58
C GLY A 46 -18.11 -15.33 -9.05
N SER A 47 -17.35 -14.50 -8.34
CA SER A 47 -17.41 -14.34 -6.88
C SER A 47 -16.92 -12.94 -6.49
N GLN A 48 -17.35 -12.45 -5.33
CA GLN A 48 -16.93 -11.14 -4.83
C GLN A 48 -15.40 -11.02 -4.75
N ARG A 49 -14.72 -12.06 -4.26
CA ARG A 49 -13.24 -12.09 -4.19
C ARG A 49 -12.57 -11.83 -5.54
N VAL A 50 -13.12 -12.38 -6.62
CA VAL A 50 -12.55 -12.17 -7.97
C VAL A 50 -12.80 -10.74 -8.43
N VAL A 51 -13.98 -10.18 -8.16
CA VAL A 51 -14.29 -8.79 -8.50
C VAL A 51 -13.36 -7.83 -7.76
N ASP A 52 -13.16 -8.03 -6.46
CA ASP A 52 -12.28 -7.21 -5.62
C ASP A 52 -10.83 -7.23 -6.15
N GLU A 53 -10.33 -8.41 -6.56
CA GLU A 53 -8.99 -8.54 -7.12
C GLU A 53 -8.85 -7.88 -8.50
N VAL A 54 -9.88 -7.99 -9.35
CA VAL A 54 -9.89 -7.32 -10.66
C VAL A 54 -9.97 -5.80 -10.48
N GLU A 55 -10.79 -5.30 -9.55
CA GLU A 55 -10.86 -3.88 -9.23
C GLU A 55 -9.50 -3.34 -8.82
N ARG A 56 -8.84 -4.03 -7.88
CA ARG A 56 -7.49 -3.68 -7.44
C ARG A 56 -6.49 -3.70 -8.60
N SER A 57 -6.51 -4.75 -9.42
CA SER A 57 -5.59 -4.88 -10.56
C SER A 57 -5.79 -3.78 -11.60
N VAL A 58 -7.04 -3.43 -11.90
CA VAL A 58 -7.38 -2.33 -12.83
C VAL A 58 -6.94 -1.00 -12.25
N HIS A 59 -7.17 -0.77 -10.95
CA HIS A 59 -6.71 0.42 -10.27
C HIS A 59 -5.19 0.58 -10.37
N ASP A 60 -4.43 -0.46 -10.02
CA ASP A 60 -2.96 -0.45 -10.08
C ASP A 60 -2.46 -0.18 -11.50
N ALA A 61 -3.06 -0.82 -12.51
CA ALA A 61 -2.73 -0.58 -13.91
C ALA A 61 -2.97 0.88 -14.35
N LEU A 62 -4.10 1.46 -13.95
CA LEU A 62 -4.41 2.87 -14.24
C LEU A 62 -3.43 3.82 -13.55
N MET A 63 -3.01 3.51 -12.32
CA MET A 63 -2.01 4.32 -11.60
C MET A 63 -0.65 4.29 -12.30
N VAL A 64 -0.21 3.12 -12.77
CA VAL A 64 1.04 3.00 -13.55
C VAL A 64 0.98 3.80 -14.84
N VAL A 65 -0.13 3.71 -15.58
CA VAL A 65 -0.31 4.48 -16.83
C VAL A 65 -0.32 5.98 -16.55
N ARG A 66 -1.03 6.42 -15.50
CA ARG A 66 -1.03 7.82 -15.05
C ARG A 66 0.39 8.31 -14.77
N ASP A 67 1.18 7.53 -14.05
CA ASP A 67 2.54 7.91 -13.66
C ASP A 67 3.45 8.12 -14.89
N VAL A 68 3.31 7.29 -15.92
CA VAL A 68 4.03 7.45 -17.20
C VAL A 68 3.54 8.66 -17.99
N ILE A 69 2.22 8.93 -17.98
CA ILE A 69 1.65 10.12 -18.64
C ILE A 69 2.19 11.40 -17.98
N LEU A 70 2.26 11.43 -16.65
CA LEU A 70 2.76 12.59 -15.90
C LEU A 70 4.27 12.75 -16.02
N LYS A 71 5.01 11.64 -16.01
CA LYS A 71 6.47 11.62 -16.11
C LYS A 71 6.90 10.50 -17.07
N PRO A 72 7.19 10.81 -18.35
CA PRO A 72 7.43 9.82 -19.41
C PRO A 72 8.84 9.22 -19.37
N GLU A 73 9.25 8.71 -18.21
CA GLU A 73 10.53 8.05 -17.99
C GLU A 73 10.31 6.64 -17.45
N ILE A 74 10.96 5.66 -18.08
CA ILE A 74 10.82 4.24 -17.76
C ILE A 74 12.17 3.57 -17.53
N VAL A 75 12.15 2.49 -16.78
CA VAL A 75 13.28 1.59 -16.57
C VAL A 75 12.88 0.16 -16.87
N ALA A 76 13.86 -0.71 -17.13
CA ALA A 76 13.59 -2.13 -17.26
C ALA A 76 13.27 -2.70 -15.87
N GLY A 77 12.23 -3.53 -15.73
CA GLY A 77 11.76 -4.03 -14.44
C GLY A 77 12.58 -5.20 -13.87
N GLY A 78 11.93 -6.08 -13.12
CA GLY A 78 12.49 -7.38 -12.72
C GLY A 78 13.75 -7.29 -11.85
N GLY A 79 13.88 -6.24 -11.04
CA GLY A 79 15.06 -6.04 -10.18
C GLY A 79 16.31 -5.53 -10.91
N ALA A 80 16.22 -5.23 -12.22
CA ALA A 80 17.35 -4.72 -12.99
C ALA A 80 17.86 -3.34 -12.49
N PRO A 81 17.00 -2.36 -12.17
CA PRO A 81 17.42 -1.05 -11.68
C PRO A 81 18.14 -1.15 -10.34
N GLU A 82 17.64 -1.99 -9.44
CA GLU A 82 18.21 -2.24 -8.12
C GLU A 82 19.58 -2.90 -8.23
N THR A 83 19.72 -3.92 -9.08
CA THR A 83 21.02 -4.58 -9.32
C THR A 83 22.03 -3.61 -9.95
N PHE A 84 21.58 -2.77 -10.89
CA PHE A 84 22.42 -1.75 -11.51
C PHE A 84 22.87 -0.70 -10.48
N ALA A 85 21.95 -0.18 -9.68
CA ALA A 85 22.23 0.79 -8.62
C ALA A 85 23.19 0.20 -7.57
N ALA A 86 22.96 -1.04 -7.11
CA ALA A 86 23.85 -1.74 -6.19
C ALA A 86 25.28 -1.87 -6.76
N THR A 87 25.41 -2.20 -8.05
CA THR A 87 26.72 -2.29 -8.71
C THR A 87 27.43 -0.94 -8.73
N LYS A 88 26.71 0.15 -9.01
CA LYS A 88 27.27 1.51 -9.01
C LYS A 88 27.64 1.98 -7.61
N LEU A 89 26.79 1.74 -6.62
CA LEU A 89 27.05 2.06 -5.21
C LEU A 89 28.27 1.31 -4.70
N ARG A 90 28.42 0.02 -5.01
CA ARG A 90 29.58 -0.78 -4.61
C ARG A 90 30.87 -0.30 -5.31
N GLY A 91 30.77 0.24 -6.52
CA GLY A 91 31.89 0.91 -7.18
C GLY A 91 32.28 2.21 -6.50
N TRP A 92 31.29 3.04 -6.14
CA TRP A 92 31.49 4.30 -5.43
C TRP A 92 32.00 4.09 -3.99
N ALA A 93 31.54 3.06 -3.29
CA ALA A 93 31.96 2.73 -1.93
C ALA A 93 33.48 2.58 -1.80
N LYS A 94 34.17 2.11 -2.86
CA LYS A 94 35.64 1.98 -2.90
C LYS A 94 36.39 3.32 -2.84
N SER A 95 35.70 4.44 -3.12
CA SER A 95 36.24 5.79 -2.99
C SER A 95 36.06 6.39 -1.59
N LEU A 96 35.29 5.71 -0.72
CA LEU A 96 35.05 6.12 0.66
C LEU A 96 36.06 5.44 1.59
N GLU A 97 36.27 6.03 2.76
CA GLU A 97 37.15 5.49 3.78
C GLU A 97 36.39 5.20 5.09
N GLY A 98 36.88 4.23 5.86
CA GLY A 98 36.35 3.93 7.19
C GLY A 98 34.93 3.37 7.19
N ARG A 99 34.08 3.88 8.09
CA ARG A 99 32.74 3.32 8.35
C ARG A 99 31.74 3.61 7.24
N GLU A 100 31.93 4.71 6.50
CA GLU A 100 31.02 5.11 5.41
C GLU A 100 31.07 4.12 4.25
N GLN A 101 32.26 3.59 3.93
CA GLN A 101 32.41 2.53 2.95
C GLN A 101 31.54 1.31 3.30
N LEU A 102 31.61 0.85 4.55
CA LEU A 102 30.83 -0.31 5.01
C LEU A 102 29.32 -0.06 4.92
N ALA A 103 28.87 1.15 5.25
CA ALA A 103 27.47 1.54 5.13
C ALA A 103 27.00 1.55 3.67
N ALA A 104 27.80 2.10 2.76
CA ALA A 104 27.50 2.12 1.33
C ALA A 104 27.44 0.71 0.72
N GLU A 105 28.36 -0.18 1.13
CA GLU A 105 28.33 -1.59 0.73
C GLU A 105 27.07 -2.30 1.23
N LYS A 106 26.67 -2.07 2.49
CA LYS A 106 25.44 -2.65 3.05
C LYS A 106 24.17 -2.12 2.40
N PHE A 107 24.15 -0.85 2.01
CA PHE A 107 23.04 -0.30 1.23
C PHE A 107 22.94 -0.96 -0.15
N ALA A 108 24.08 -1.22 -0.81
CA ALA A 108 24.09 -1.96 -2.06
C ALA A 108 23.59 -3.40 -1.90
N ASP A 109 23.98 -4.10 -0.82
CA ASP A 109 23.45 -5.42 -0.48
C ASP A 109 21.92 -5.37 -0.27
N ALA A 110 21.41 -4.33 0.41
CA ALA A 110 19.98 -4.17 0.66
C ALA A 110 19.17 -4.04 -0.64
N LEU A 111 19.66 -3.28 -1.63
CA LEU A 111 19.01 -3.17 -2.94
C LEU A 111 18.93 -4.51 -3.67
N GLU A 112 19.95 -5.37 -3.55
CA GLU A 112 19.97 -6.71 -4.17
C GLU A 112 18.96 -7.68 -3.55
N THR A 113 18.37 -7.35 -2.39
CA THR A 113 17.28 -8.14 -1.80
C THR A 113 16.08 -8.24 -2.75
N ILE A 114 15.73 -7.17 -3.47
CA ILE A 114 14.58 -7.15 -4.38
C ILE A 114 14.70 -8.21 -5.49
N PRO A 115 15.76 -8.22 -6.32
CA PRO A 115 15.93 -9.28 -7.33
C PRO A 115 16.12 -10.68 -6.72
N LEU A 116 16.73 -10.80 -5.54
CA LEU A 116 16.86 -12.09 -4.85
C LEU A 116 15.51 -12.66 -4.45
N THR A 117 14.64 -11.86 -3.83
CA THR A 117 13.30 -12.27 -3.46
C THR A 117 12.46 -12.64 -4.69
N LEU A 118 12.61 -11.92 -5.81
CA LEU A 118 11.97 -12.31 -7.08
C LEU A 118 12.46 -13.68 -7.57
N ALA A 119 13.76 -13.95 -7.45
CA ALA A 119 14.35 -15.22 -7.85
C ALA A 119 13.88 -16.38 -6.96
N GLU A 120 13.85 -16.17 -5.63
CA GLU A 120 13.32 -17.15 -4.67
C GLU A 120 11.86 -17.50 -4.96
N ASN A 121 11.02 -16.48 -5.17
CA ASN A 121 9.61 -16.68 -5.52
C ASN A 121 9.42 -17.39 -6.87
N ALA A 122 10.41 -17.28 -7.77
CA ALA A 122 10.44 -18.01 -9.04
C ALA A 122 11.04 -19.43 -8.92
N GLY A 123 11.49 -19.84 -7.73
CA GLY A 123 12.13 -21.14 -7.50
C GLY A 123 13.58 -21.23 -8.02
N MET A 124 14.24 -20.10 -8.26
CA MET A 124 15.64 -20.04 -8.69
C MET A 124 16.59 -20.09 -7.49
N ASP A 125 17.82 -20.57 -7.70
CA ASP A 125 18.86 -20.53 -6.67
C ASP A 125 19.35 -19.07 -6.44
N PRO A 126 19.25 -18.51 -5.22
CA PRO A 126 19.62 -17.13 -4.94
C PRO A 126 21.11 -16.83 -5.15
N ILE A 127 21.99 -17.78 -4.85
CA ILE A 127 23.45 -17.60 -4.88
C ILE A 127 23.92 -17.54 -6.33
N ASP A 128 23.48 -18.49 -7.15
CA ASP A 128 23.78 -18.53 -8.58
C ASP A 128 23.18 -17.31 -9.29
N THR A 129 21.95 -16.94 -8.90
CA THR A 129 21.27 -15.77 -9.46
C THR A 129 22.04 -14.49 -9.21
N LEU A 130 22.42 -14.22 -7.95
CA LEU A 130 23.15 -13.00 -7.60
C LEU A 130 24.51 -12.94 -8.30
N THR A 131 25.21 -14.07 -8.36
CA THR A 131 26.52 -14.17 -9.03
C THR A 131 26.40 -13.83 -10.52
N LEU A 132 25.40 -14.40 -11.20
CA LEU A 132 25.17 -14.17 -12.62
C LEU A 132 24.68 -12.74 -12.90
N LEU A 133 23.77 -12.20 -12.08
CA LEU A 133 23.31 -10.81 -12.16
C LEU A 133 24.49 -9.83 -12.07
N ARG A 134 25.33 -9.96 -11.04
CA ARG A 134 26.51 -9.11 -10.84
C ARG A 134 27.50 -9.23 -11.99
N SER A 135 27.77 -10.44 -12.46
CA SER A 135 28.68 -10.67 -13.59
C SER A 135 28.21 -9.96 -14.87
N LYS A 136 26.92 -10.06 -15.20
CA LYS A 136 26.33 -9.39 -16.37
C LYS A 136 26.33 -7.87 -16.24
N GLN A 137 26.00 -7.35 -15.05
CA GLN A 137 26.04 -5.92 -14.79
C GLN A 137 27.45 -5.34 -14.93
N GLN A 138 28.49 -6.05 -14.48
CA GLN A 138 29.89 -5.65 -14.68
C GLN A 138 30.30 -5.64 -16.15
N LYS A 139 29.68 -6.47 -17.00
CA LYS A 139 29.86 -6.46 -18.47
C LYS A 139 29.09 -5.35 -19.17
N GLY A 140 28.37 -4.50 -18.43
CA GLY A 140 27.61 -3.38 -18.98
C GLY A 140 26.17 -3.71 -19.39
N GLU A 141 25.67 -4.92 -19.10
CA GLU A 141 24.30 -5.34 -19.41
C GLU A 141 23.28 -4.76 -18.41
N LYS A 142 23.07 -3.44 -18.45
CA LYS A 142 22.29 -2.68 -17.45
C LYS A 142 20.82 -3.10 -17.28
N TRP A 143 20.21 -3.73 -18.28
CA TRP A 143 18.81 -4.17 -18.26
C TRP A 143 18.65 -5.65 -17.88
N THR A 144 19.69 -6.25 -17.32
CA THR A 144 19.64 -7.62 -16.81
C THR A 144 18.84 -7.67 -15.52
N GLY A 145 17.78 -8.48 -15.51
CA GLY A 145 16.93 -8.72 -14.35
C GLY A 145 16.33 -10.13 -14.38
N ILE A 146 15.38 -10.38 -13.46
CA ILE A 146 14.70 -11.65 -13.28
C ILE A 146 13.39 -11.66 -14.06
N ASP A 147 13.30 -12.55 -15.04
CA ASP A 147 12.02 -12.90 -15.66
C ASP A 147 11.38 -14.01 -14.81
N VAL A 148 10.48 -13.60 -13.91
CA VAL A 148 9.80 -14.50 -12.96
C VAL A 148 8.98 -15.56 -13.70
N MET A 149 8.32 -15.19 -14.80
CA MET A 149 7.48 -16.11 -15.58
C MET A 149 8.30 -17.19 -16.28
N LYS A 150 9.52 -16.85 -16.73
CA LYS A 150 10.44 -17.80 -17.37
C LYS A 150 11.43 -18.44 -16.39
N GLY A 151 11.42 -18.07 -15.11
CA GLY A 151 12.34 -18.56 -14.09
C GLY A 151 13.82 -18.36 -14.47
N LYS A 152 14.17 -17.25 -15.11
CA LYS A 152 15.55 -17.03 -15.61
C LYS A 152 15.97 -15.57 -15.63
N ILE A 153 17.28 -15.36 -15.59
CA ILE A 153 17.89 -14.05 -15.82
C ILE A 153 17.83 -13.72 -17.31
N SER A 154 17.29 -12.56 -17.67
CA SER A 154 17.26 -12.10 -19.06
C SER A 154 17.30 -10.57 -19.18
N ASN A 155 17.35 -10.08 -20.42
CA ASN A 155 17.22 -8.64 -20.68
C ASN A 155 15.75 -8.25 -20.59
N MET A 156 15.40 -7.50 -19.55
CA MET A 156 14.02 -7.16 -19.21
C MET A 156 13.40 -6.22 -20.25
N LYS A 157 14.20 -5.30 -20.80
CA LYS A 157 13.73 -4.40 -21.87
C LYS A 157 13.47 -5.15 -23.17
N SER A 158 14.30 -6.12 -23.54
CA SER A 158 14.02 -6.97 -24.70
C SER A 158 12.82 -7.91 -24.50
N SER A 159 12.34 -8.05 -23.27
CA SER A 159 11.16 -8.83 -22.91
C SER A 159 9.92 -7.95 -22.67
N ASP A 160 9.99 -6.65 -22.99
CA ASP A 160 8.94 -5.65 -22.76
C ASP A 160 8.47 -5.54 -21.29
N ILE A 161 9.34 -5.89 -20.34
CA ILE A 161 9.10 -5.74 -18.90
C ILE A 161 9.70 -4.41 -18.47
N VAL A 162 8.85 -3.40 -18.35
CA VAL A 162 9.23 -2.03 -17.99
C VAL A 162 8.38 -1.48 -16.86
N GLU A 163 8.95 -0.56 -16.09
CA GLU A 163 8.32 0.08 -14.94
C GLU A 163 8.57 1.60 -14.99
N PRO A 164 7.66 2.44 -14.46
CA PRO A 164 7.87 3.88 -14.40
C PRO A 164 9.05 4.23 -13.47
N LEU A 165 9.92 5.14 -13.91
CA LEU A 165 11.07 5.57 -13.09
C LEU A 165 10.63 6.23 -11.79
N VAL A 166 9.51 6.96 -11.80
CA VAL A 166 9.00 7.67 -10.61
C VAL A 166 8.75 6.72 -9.44
N VAL A 167 8.28 5.50 -9.70
CA VAL A 167 8.04 4.48 -8.68
C VAL A 167 9.35 4.08 -8.01
N LYS A 168 10.42 3.86 -8.78
CA LYS A 168 11.74 3.49 -8.24
C LYS A 168 12.35 4.58 -7.38
N LEU A 169 12.27 5.82 -7.83
CA LEU A 169 12.77 6.97 -7.06
C LEU A 169 12.04 7.09 -5.73
N GLN A 170 10.71 6.96 -5.76
CA GLN A 170 9.89 7.03 -4.55
C GLN A 170 10.20 5.91 -3.57
N ILE A 171 10.35 4.67 -4.05
CA ILE A 171 10.68 3.51 -3.21
C ILE A 171 12.00 3.76 -2.49
N VAL A 172 13.06 4.14 -3.20
CA VAL A 172 14.39 4.35 -2.61
C VAL A 172 14.38 5.50 -1.62
N SER A 173 13.70 6.62 -1.92
CA SER A 173 13.61 7.76 -0.99
C SER A 173 12.85 7.37 0.26
N ALA A 174 11.62 6.87 0.11
CA ALA A 174 10.74 6.58 1.23
C ALA A 174 11.29 5.45 2.14
N SER A 175 11.88 4.40 1.56
CA SER A 175 12.49 3.32 2.35
C SER A 175 13.70 3.81 3.13
N THR A 176 14.52 4.68 2.53
CA THR A 176 15.70 5.26 3.19
C THR A 176 15.29 6.18 4.32
N GLU A 177 14.31 7.06 4.10
CA GLU A 177 13.78 7.95 5.14
C GLU A 177 13.21 7.16 6.32
N ALA A 178 12.42 6.11 6.04
CA ALA A 178 11.87 5.23 7.06
C ALA A 178 12.98 4.53 7.87
N ALA A 179 13.98 3.96 7.18
CA ALA A 179 15.11 3.32 7.84
C ALA A 179 15.89 4.31 8.72
N CYS A 180 16.17 5.52 8.22
CA CYS A 180 16.84 6.57 8.99
C CYS A 180 16.00 7.06 10.18
N MET A 181 14.67 7.09 10.09
CA MET A 181 13.81 7.38 11.24
C MET A 181 13.98 6.32 12.32
N ILE A 182 13.90 5.04 11.97
CA ILE A 182 14.03 3.94 12.92
C ILE A 182 15.43 3.91 13.55
N LEU A 183 16.48 4.05 12.75
CA LEU A 183 17.87 4.04 13.24
C LEU A 183 18.23 5.21 14.17
N ARG A 184 17.46 6.30 14.13
CA ARG A 184 17.65 7.45 15.04
C ARG A 184 17.00 7.27 16.41
N ILE A 185 16.12 6.28 16.56
CA ILE A 185 15.48 5.99 17.85
C ILE A 185 16.51 5.25 18.70
N ASP A 186 16.92 5.87 19.80
CA ASP A 186 17.86 5.31 20.77
C ASP A 186 17.16 4.54 21.89
N ASP A 187 15.93 4.94 22.26
CA ASP A 187 15.13 4.26 23.28
C ASP A 187 13.62 4.31 22.97
N VAL A 188 12.90 3.25 23.36
CA VAL A 188 11.45 3.12 23.21
C VAL A 188 10.82 2.86 24.57
N ILE A 189 10.19 3.89 25.13
CA ILE A 189 9.46 3.78 26.40
C ILE A 189 8.01 3.37 26.10
N ALA A 190 7.73 2.07 26.24
CA ALA A 190 6.37 1.57 26.20
C ALA A 190 5.67 1.84 27.53
N THR A 191 4.70 2.76 27.55
CA THR A 191 3.86 2.97 28.73
C THR A 191 2.71 1.95 28.72
N GLN A 192 2.60 1.15 29.78
CA GLN A 192 1.34 0.46 30.04
C GLN A 192 0.32 1.50 30.48
N LYS A 193 -0.91 1.43 29.96
CA LYS A 193 -2.03 2.14 30.60
C LYS A 193 -2.08 1.63 32.03
N SER A 194 -1.68 2.46 33.00
CA SER A 194 -2.07 2.27 34.39
C SER A 194 -3.57 2.05 34.37
N ALA A 195 -4.04 0.92 34.91
CA ALA A 195 -5.45 0.72 35.14
C ALA A 195 -5.89 1.86 36.07
N GLY A 196 -6.46 2.91 35.49
CA GLY A 196 -7.06 3.99 36.24
C GLY A 196 -8.12 3.36 37.12
N GLY A 197 -7.88 3.35 38.43
CA GLY A 197 -8.94 3.09 39.39
C GLY A 197 -10.11 4.03 39.06
N PRO A 198 -11.36 3.58 39.20
CA PRO A 198 -12.51 4.39 38.84
C PRO A 198 -12.45 5.76 39.52
N PRO A 199 -12.77 6.85 38.82
CA PRO A 199 -12.83 8.18 39.43
C PRO A 199 -14.00 8.22 40.41
N GLY A 200 -13.70 8.02 41.69
CA GLY A 200 -14.68 7.96 42.77
C GLY A 200 -14.53 9.12 43.73
N GLY A 201 -15.26 10.21 43.46
CA GLY A 201 -15.81 11.11 44.48
C GLY A 201 -14.85 12.12 45.09
N GLY A 202 -14.63 13.24 44.39
CA GLY A 202 -14.27 14.48 45.06
C GLY A 202 -15.34 14.84 46.09
N GLU A 203 -14.87 15.08 47.31
CA GLU A 203 -15.62 15.73 48.37
C GLU A 203 -16.12 17.09 47.87
N GLU A 204 -17.44 17.32 47.95
CA GLU A 204 -18.08 18.60 48.31
C GLU A 204 -19.59 18.52 48.00
N GLY A 205 -20.42 18.59 49.03
CA GLY A 205 -21.87 18.65 48.88
C GLY A 205 -22.57 18.66 50.23
N GLY A 206 -22.70 19.86 50.80
CA GLY A 206 -23.25 20.10 52.15
C GLY A 206 -24.67 19.59 52.36
N MET A 207 -24.92 19.20 53.61
CA MET A 207 -26.22 18.72 54.09
C MET A 207 -26.80 19.73 55.09
N PRO A 208 -27.98 20.34 54.85
CA PRO A 208 -28.80 20.92 55.90
C PRO A 208 -29.71 19.84 56.53
N PRO A 209 -30.03 19.93 57.83
CA PRO A 209 -30.88 18.95 58.50
C PRO A 209 -32.36 19.31 58.32
N GLY A 210 -33.20 18.35 57.91
CA GLY A 210 -34.63 18.59 57.74
C GLY A 210 -35.48 17.33 57.63
N MET A 211 -36.06 16.94 58.78
CA MET A 211 -37.41 16.37 58.99
C MET A 211 -37.99 15.32 58.02
N GLY A 212 -38.36 14.16 58.59
CA GLY A 212 -39.72 13.62 58.40
C GLY A 212 -39.86 12.11 58.08
N GLY A 213 -40.48 11.37 59.01
CA GLY A 213 -41.33 10.20 58.74
C GLY A 213 -40.61 8.86 58.57
N MET A 214 -40.50 7.97 59.57
CA MET A 214 -41.52 7.13 60.22
C MET A 214 -41.99 5.92 59.38
N GLY A 215 -41.76 4.73 59.93
CA GLY A 215 -42.32 3.43 59.51
C GLY A 215 -41.28 2.54 58.83
N GLY A 216 -40.99 1.31 59.24
CA GLY A 216 -41.65 0.43 60.21
C GLY A 216 -41.41 -1.01 59.75
N MET A 217 -40.44 -1.67 60.40
CA MET A 217 -40.27 -3.13 60.56
C MET A 217 -40.12 -4.09 59.34
N PRO A 218 -39.55 -5.29 59.59
CA PRO A 218 -38.78 -6.07 58.63
C PRO A 218 -39.52 -7.36 58.20
N GLY A 219 -39.02 -8.01 57.14
CA GLY A 219 -39.60 -9.27 56.69
C GLY A 219 -38.64 -10.10 55.85
N MET A 220 -37.92 -10.97 56.54
CA MET A 220 -37.16 -12.11 56.02
C MET A 220 -37.94 -12.98 55.02
N GLY A 221 -37.20 -13.53 54.06
CA GLY A 221 -37.53 -14.73 53.28
C GLY A 221 -36.51 -14.82 52.15
N GLY A 222 -35.43 -15.62 52.27
CA GLY A 222 -35.48 -17.08 52.11
C GLY A 222 -35.81 -17.36 50.64
N MET A 223 -34.94 -17.91 49.80
CA MET A 223 -34.25 -19.19 49.93
C MET A 223 -33.34 -19.39 48.67
N PRO A 224 -32.71 -20.55 48.39
CA PRO A 224 -31.26 -20.62 48.21
C PRO A 224 -30.79 -21.15 46.84
N GLY A 225 -29.51 -20.92 46.54
CA GLY A 225 -28.50 -21.98 46.29
C GLY A 225 -28.64 -22.94 45.10
N MET A 226 -27.49 -23.06 44.41
CA MET A 226 -26.97 -24.25 43.68
C MET A 226 -27.69 -24.53 42.35
N MET A 227 -27.05 -24.43 41.19
CA MET A 227 -25.73 -24.95 40.76
C MET A 227 -25.08 -24.02 39.72
#